data_AF-A0A9E1QUR9-F1
#
_entry.id   AF-A0A9E1QUR9-F1
#
_cell.length_a   1.000
_cell.length_b   1.000
_cell.length_c   1.000
_cell.angle_alpha   90.00
_cell.angle_beta   90.00
_cell.angle_gamma   90.00
#
_symmetry.space_group_name_H-M   'P 1'
#
loop_
_entity.id
_entity.type
_entity.pdbx_description
1 polymer ?
#
loop_
_entity_poly.entity_id
_entity_poly.type
_entity_poly.pdbx_seq_one_letter_code
_entity_poly.pdbx_strand_id
1 'polypeptide(L)' 'MLKDNLFVFENIDKLSKQLASDIIQIADSSIKSNNIFKIVLTGGTSITNTYKILRDSKSDWEKWHIYLSD' A
#
# COMPACT_ATOMS: atom_id res chain seq x y z
N MET A 1 -11.90 15.12 -19.56
CA MET A 1 -11.21 15.52 -18.32
C MET A 1 -10.94 14.26 -17.51
N LEU A 2 -9.70 14.05 -17.08
CA LEU A 2 -9.36 12.92 -16.19
C LEU A 2 -9.92 13.26 -14.79
N LYS A 3 -10.55 12.29 -14.12
CA LYS A 3 -11.15 12.49 -12.77
C LYS A 3 -10.08 12.90 -11.75
N ASP A 4 -10.49 13.59 -10.69
CA ASP A 4 -9.61 14.16 -9.64
C ASP A 4 -8.68 13.15 -8.93
N ASN A 5 -8.92 11.84 -9.08
CA ASN A 5 -8.13 10.77 -8.47
C ASN A 5 -7.32 9.94 -9.49
N LEU A 6 -7.13 10.43 -10.72
CA LEU A 6 -6.27 9.75 -11.68
C LEU A 6 -4.83 10.28 -11.60
N PHE A 7 -3.92 9.38 -11.23
CA PHE A 7 -2.49 9.66 -11.20
C PHE A 7 -1.79 8.86 -12.30
N VAL A 8 -1.00 9.55 -13.11
CA VAL A 8 -0.21 8.94 -14.20
C VAL A 8 1.25 8.95 -13.78
N PHE A 9 1.89 7.79 -13.91
CA PHE A 9 3.30 7.60 -13.58
C PHE A 9 4.07 7.21 -14.84
N GLU A 10 5.34 7.60 -14.89
CA GLU A 10 6.23 7.32 -16.02
C GLU A 10 6.46 5.81 -16.23
N ASN A 11 6.53 5.05 -15.13
CA ASN A 11 6.79 3.61 -15.17
C ASN A 11 6.26 2.92 -13.89
N ILE A 12 6.31 1.58 -13.93
CA ILE A 12 5.81 0.74 -12.84
C ILE A 12 6.57 0.95 -11.53
N ASP A 13 7.87 1.25 -11.57
CA ASP A 13 8.67 1.44 -10.36
C ASP A 13 8.28 2.72 -9.61
N LYS A 14 8.01 3.82 -10.33
CA LYS A 14 7.49 5.05 -9.73
C LYS A 14 6.10 4.84 -9.14
N LEU A 15 5.23 4.12 -9.86
CA LEU A 15 3.90 3.77 -9.35
C LEU A 15 3.99 2.91 -8.08
N SER A 16 4.84 1.89 -8.06
CA SER A 16 5.01 1.01 -6.90
C SER A 16 5.57 1.73 -5.68
N LYS A 17 6.52 2.65 -5.86
CA LYS A 17 7.05 3.48 -4.78
C LYS A 17 5.98 4.41 -4.19
N GLN A 18 5.22 5.09 -5.04
CA GLN A 18 4.15 5.97 -4.58
C GLN A 18 3.07 5.17 -3.84
N LEU A 19 2.60 4.08 -4.44
CA LEU A 19 1.57 3.23 -3.82
C LEU A 19 2.03 2.65 -2.48
N ALA A 20 3.28 2.22 -2.35
CA ALA A 20 3.82 1.74 -1.07
C ALA A 20 3.84 2.86 -0.03
N SER A 21 4.27 4.07 -0.40
CA SER A 21 4.25 5.25 0.47
C SER A 21 2.84 5.57 0.95
N ASP A 22 1.87 5.56 0.05
CA ASP A 22 0.47 5.86 0.35
C ASP A 22 -0.11 4.83 1.34
N ILE A 23 0.16 3.54 1.12
CA ILE A 23 -0.26 2.46 2.02
C ILE A 23 0.35 2.64 3.42
N ILE A 24 1.65 2.94 3.52
CA ILE A 24 2.31 3.15 4.82
C ILE A 24 1.69 4.35 5.55
N GLN A 25 1.45 5.46 4.84
CA GLN A 25 0.83 6.64 5.45
C GLN A 25 -0.58 6.36 5.98
N ILE A 26 -1.37 5.58 5.24
CA ILE A 26 -2.71 5.16 5.65
C ILE A 26 -2.61 4.20 6.84
N ALA A 27 -1.66 3.25 6.82
CA ALA A 27 -1.44 2.31 7.91
C ALA A 27 -1.10 3.04 9.20
N ASP A 28 -0.13 3.97 9.16
CA ASP A 28 0.26 4.79 10.31
C ASP A 28 -0.91 5.61 10.84
N SER A 29 -1.71 6.21 9.95
CA SER A 29 -2.88 7.00 10.34
C SER A 29 -3.97 6.14 10.98
N SER A 30 -4.20 4.93 10.46
CA SER A 30 -5.16 3.97 10.99
C SER A 30 -4.74 3.42 12.35
N ILE A 31 -3.46 3.07 12.51
CA ILE A 31 -2.90 2.56 13.77
C ILE A 31 -2.94 3.65 14.84
N LYS A 32 -2.60 4.90 14.50
CA LYS A 32 -2.72 6.03 15.44
C LYS A 32 -4.17 6.25 15.93
N SER A 33 -5.14 6.07 15.03
CA SER A 33 -6.55 6.38 15.34
C SER A 33 -7.30 5.22 15.98
N ASN A 34 -6.99 3.98 15.59
CA ASN A 34 -7.77 2.79 15.91
C ASN A 34 -6.93 1.63 16.48
N ASN A 35 -5.62 1.83 16.69
CA ASN A 35 -4.67 0.83 17.16
C ASN A 35 -4.50 -0.40 16.23
N ILE A 36 -5.10 -0.37 15.02
CA ILE A 36 -5.03 -1.43 14.01
C ILE A 36 -5.08 -0.84 12.59
N PHE A 37 -4.49 -1.55 11.63
CA PHE A 37 -4.65 -1.32 10.20
C PHE A 37 -5.09 -2.62 9.52
N LYS A 38 -6.04 -2.54 8.58
CA LYS A 38 -6.54 -3.70 7.83
C LYS A 38 -6.39 -3.45 6.33
N ILE A 39 -5.92 -4.46 5.61
CA ILE A 39 -5.75 -4.39 4.16
C ILE A 39 -6.11 -5.74 3.51
N VAL A 40 -6.75 -5.69 2.35
CA VAL A 40 -6.95 -6.85 1.48
C VAL A 40 -5.96 -6.74 0.32
N LEU A 41 -5.14 -7.77 0.13
CA LEU A 41 -4.16 -7.85 -0.94
C LEU A 41 -4.73 -8.59 -2.15
N THR A 42 -4.31 -8.15 -3.32
CA THR A 42 -4.58 -8.82 -4.60
C THR A 42 -3.34 -9.55 -5.10
N GLY A 43 -3.54 -10.60 -5.89
CA GLY A 43 -2.50 -11.19 -6.73
C GLY A 43 -2.17 -10.34 -7.97
N GLY A 44 -1.31 -10.89 -8.84
CA GLY A 44 -0.89 -10.27 -10.10
C GLY A 44 0.54 -9.75 -10.08
N THR A 45 1.19 -9.71 -11.25
CA THR A 45 2.61 -9.33 -11.34
C THR A 45 2.83 -7.84 -11.08
N SER A 46 1.88 -6.97 -11.47
CA SER A 46 1.99 -5.51 -11.33
C SER A 46 2.15 -5.01 -9.89
N ILE A 47 1.62 -5.72 -8.89
CA ILE A 47 1.68 -5.30 -7.48
C ILE A 47 2.95 -5.79 -6.76
N THR A 48 3.70 -6.71 -7.38
CA THR A 48 4.86 -7.39 -6.78
C THR A 48 5.91 -6.42 -6.24
N ASN A 49 6.22 -5.36 -6.99
CA ASN A 49 7.23 -4.38 -6.58
C ASN A 49 6.76 -3.57 -5.36
N THR A 50 5.47 -3.24 -5.29
CA THR A 50 4.88 -2.59 -4.12
C THR A 50 5.04 -3.46 -2.88
N TYR A 51 4.72 -4.75 -2.95
CA TYR A 51 4.86 -5.66 -1.81
C TYR A 51 6.31 -5.86 -1.37
N LYS A 52 7.27 -5.89 -2.30
CA LYS A 52 8.71 -5.92 -1.96
C LYS A 52 9.13 -4.68 -1.17
N ILE A 53 8.66 -3.49 -1.58
CA ILE A 53 8.95 -2.24 -0.87
C ILE A 53 8.30 -2.25 0.51
N LEU A 54 7.03 -2.68 0.60
CA LEU A 54 6.32 -2.78 1.88
C LEU A 54 7.04 -3.73 2.83
N ARG A 55 7.45 -4.94 2.39
CA ARG A 55 8.19 -5.90 3.22
C ARG A 55 9.40 -5.29 3.93
N ASP A 56 10.11 -4.39 3.25
CA ASP A 56 11.35 -3.78 3.77
C ASP A 56 11.09 -2.44 4.50
N SER A 57 9.83 -2.04 4.65
CA SER A 57 9.43 -0.79 5.31
C SER A 57 9.38 -0.89 6.84
N LYS A 58 9.66 0.22 7.51
CA LYS A 58 9.55 0.35 8.97
C LYS A 58 8.10 0.67 9.33
N SER A 59 7.35 -0.35 9.73
CA SER A 59 5.94 -0.24 10.15
C SER A 59 5.64 -1.15 11.34
N ASP A 60 4.58 -0.84 12.09
CA ASP A 60 4.13 -1.65 13.22
C ASP A 60 3.35 -2.90 12.74
N TRP A 61 4.06 -3.86 12.14
CA TRP A 61 3.47 -5.05 11.48
C TRP A 61 2.56 -5.88 12.39
N GLU A 62 2.78 -5.88 13.70
CA GLU A 62 1.90 -6.54 14.68
C GLU A 62 0.47 -5.97 14.70
N LYS A 63 0.29 -4.74 14.21
CA LYS A 63 -1.00 -4.05 14.09
C LYS A 63 -1.64 -4.19 12.71
N TRP A 64 -0.95 -4.81 11.76
CA TRP A 64 -1.44 -5.03 10.41
C TRP A 64 -2.23 -6.33 10.37
N HIS A 65 -3.48 -6.25 9.92
CA HIS A 65 -4.32 -7.41 9.64
C HIS A 65 -4.49 -7.53 8.13
N ILE A 66 -3.85 -8.53 7.55
CA ILE A 66 -3.73 -8.73 6.11
C ILE A 66 -4.64 -9.87 5.67
N TYR A 67 -5.46 -9.61 4.66
CA TYR A 67 -6.37 -10.58 4.04
C TYR A 67 -6.02 -10.72 2.55
N LEU A 68 -6.42 -11.82 1.92
CA LEU A 68 -6.28 -12.04 0.47
C LEU A 68 -7.66 -11.96 -0.17
N SER A 69 -7.73 -11.42 -1.39
CA SER A 69 -9.00 -11.21 -2.11
C SER A 69 -9.66 -12.48 -2.64
N ASP A 70 -8.86 -13.51 -2.95
CA ASP A 70 -9.24 -14.74 -3.64
C ASP A 70 -8.47 -15.96 -3.12
#